data_AF-A0A1C5UBP7-F1
#
_entry.id   AF-A0A1C5UBP7-F1
#
_cell.length_a   1.000
_cell.length_b   1.000
_cell.length_c   1.000
_cell.angle_alpha   90.00
_cell.angle_beta   90.00
_cell.angle_gamma   90.00
#
_symmetry.space_group_name_H-M   'P 1'
#
loop_
_entity.id
_entity.type
_entity.pdbx_description
1 polymer ?
#
loop_
_entity_poly.entity_id
_entity_poly.type
_entity_poly.pdbx_seq_one_letter_code
_entity_poly.pdbx_strand_id
1 'polypeptide(L)'
;MRRRHREKNFLNDPETWELLQKIHALAEPLGLTLLPEIHAAYDEKIYETLAEKGYATYDFFLPGLVIDAIENRRGTHLAAWAKEIVEKKISTVNMLGCHDVIPLLDLKGLLPKEEIERQF
;
A
#
# COMPACT_ATOMS: atom_id res chain seq x y z
N MET A 1 29.09 -2.79 -12.25
CA MET A 1 27.71 -3.26 -11.96
C MET A 1 27.08 -3.79 -13.23
N ARG A 2 26.78 -5.09 -13.32
CA ARG A 2 26.09 -5.68 -14.49
C ARG A 2 24.58 -5.53 -14.28
N ARG A 3 23.89 -4.76 -15.14
CA ARG A 3 22.42 -4.71 -15.19
C ARG A 3 21.90 -6.10 -15.60
N ARG A 4 21.06 -6.73 -14.78
CA ARG A 4 20.29 -7.92 -15.20
C ARG A 4 19.09 -7.44 -16.00
N HIS A 5 19.05 -7.80 -17.28
CA HIS A 5 18.17 -7.18 -18.27
C HIS A 5 16.70 -7.70 -18.25
N ARG A 6 16.23 -8.29 -17.14
CA ARG A 6 14.90 -8.94 -17.03
C ARG A 6 14.17 -8.76 -15.70
N GLU A 7 14.64 -7.89 -14.82
CA GLU A 7 13.93 -7.59 -13.56
C GLU A 7 13.03 -6.37 -13.74
N LYS A 8 11.87 -6.34 -13.07
CA LYS A 8 10.85 -5.30 -13.23
C LYS A 8 11.29 -3.92 -12.70
N ASN A 9 12.49 -3.79 -12.13
CA ASN A 9 12.98 -2.60 -11.41
C ASN A 9 12.00 -2.09 -10.34
N PHE A 10 11.12 -2.96 -9.85
CA PHE A 10 10.06 -2.64 -8.89
C PHE A 10 10.02 -3.78 -7.87
N LEU A 11 10.34 -3.45 -6.61
CA LEU A 11 10.41 -4.39 -5.48
C LEU A 11 11.16 -5.69 -5.79
N ASN A 12 12.34 -5.59 -6.42
CA ASN A 12 13.16 -6.76 -6.67
C ASN A 12 13.59 -7.41 -5.34
N ASP A 13 13.28 -8.69 -5.19
CA ASP A 13 13.71 -9.52 -4.07
C ASP A 13 15.01 -10.25 -4.45
N PRO A 14 16.05 -10.27 -3.58
CA PRO A 14 16.07 -9.74 -2.20
C PRO A 14 16.56 -8.29 -2.06
N GLU A 15 17.07 -7.67 -3.13
CA GLU A 15 17.88 -6.46 -3.03
C GLU A 15 17.14 -5.26 -2.41
N THR A 16 15.84 -5.13 -2.68
CA THR A 16 15.02 -4.04 -2.13
C THR A 16 14.91 -4.15 -0.61
N TRP A 17 14.69 -5.37 -0.11
CA TRP A 17 14.54 -5.62 1.31
C TRP A 17 15.85 -5.45 2.07
N GLU A 18 16.96 -5.91 1.48
CA GLU A 18 18.29 -5.67 2.06
C GLU A 18 18.61 -4.18 2.16
N LEU A 19 18.25 -3.39 1.15
CA LEU A 19 18.43 -1.94 1.19
C LEU A 19 17.57 -1.30 2.27
N LEU A 20 16.29 -1.66 2.35
CA LEU A 20 15.38 -1.11 3.35
C LEU A 20 15.83 -1.43 4.78
N GLN A 21 16.31 -2.66 5.03
CA GLN A 21 16.89 -3.05 6.31
C GLN A 21 18.15 -2.26 6.67
N LYS A 22 19.03 -1.99 5.69
CA LYS A 22 20.20 -1.12 5.92
C LYS A 22 19.79 0.29 6.33
N ILE A 23 18.77 0.87 5.69
CA ILE A 23 18.25 2.18 6.05
C ILE A 23 17.60 2.13 7.45
N HIS A 24 16.86 1.07 7.76
CA HIS A 24 16.22 0.89 9.07
C HIS A 24 17.24 0.87 10.20
N ALA A 25 18.33 0.10 10.05
CA ALA A 25 19.41 0.03 11.03
C ALA A 25 20.11 1.38 11.28
N LEU A 26 20.09 2.29 10.30
CA LEU A 26 20.61 3.66 10.46
C LEU A 26 19.60 4.60 11.15
N ALA A 27 18.30 4.38 10.92
CA ALA A 27 17.21 5.20 11.44
C ALA A 27 16.85 4.87 12.90
N GLU A 28 16.89 3.59 13.28
CA GLU A 28 16.55 3.09 14.61
C GLU A 28 17.29 3.81 15.77
N PRO A 29 18.64 3.95 15.77
CA PRO A 29 19.33 4.63 16.88
C PRO A 29 19.01 6.13 16.97
N LEU A 30 18.40 6.71 15.93
CA LEU A 30 17.96 8.10 15.90
C LEU A 30 16.50 8.27 16.33
N GLY A 31 15.81 7.16 16.67
CA GLY A 31 14.38 7.17 17.00
C GLY A 31 13.47 7.47 15.81
N LEU A 32 13.97 7.27 14.57
CA LEU A 32 13.22 7.53 13.35
C LEU A 32 12.47 6.26 12.90
N THR A 33 11.22 6.42 12.47
CA THR A 33 10.41 5.34 11.88
C THR A 33 10.43 5.46 10.37
N LEU A 34 10.61 4.34 9.67
CA LEU A 34 10.52 4.30 8.22
C LEU A 34 9.09 4.09 7.76
N LEU A 35 8.68 4.89 6.77
CA LEU A 35 7.41 4.80 6.08
C LEU A 35 7.68 4.70 4.57
N PRO A 36 7.95 3.50 4.05
CA PRO A 36 8.20 3.31 2.63
C PRO A 36 6.94 3.60 1.81
N GLU A 37 7.05 4.53 0.87
CA GLU A 37 6.01 4.86 -0.10
C GLU A 37 6.05 3.84 -1.25
N ILE A 38 5.10 2.91 -1.26
CA ILE A 38 5.01 1.85 -2.26
C ILE A 38 3.58 1.79 -2.79
N HIS A 39 3.43 2.06 -4.09
CA HIS A 39 2.19 1.87 -4.84
C HIS A 39 2.16 0.48 -5.46
N ALA A 40 1.30 -0.39 -4.93
CA ALA A 40 1.11 -1.75 -5.43
C ALA A 40 -0.37 -2.10 -5.35
N ALA A 41 -0.86 -2.89 -6.31
CA ALA A 41 -2.24 -3.34 -6.28
C ALA A 41 -2.50 -4.20 -5.04
N TYR A 42 -3.73 -4.11 -4.50
CA TYR A 42 -4.13 -4.91 -3.34
C TYR A 42 -3.93 -6.43 -3.58
N ASP A 43 -4.14 -6.91 -4.81
CA ASP A 43 -3.91 -8.30 -5.20
C ASP A 43 -2.44 -8.75 -5.14
N GLU A 44 -1.49 -7.82 -5.19
CA GLU A 44 -0.05 -8.10 -5.06
C GLU A 44 0.39 -8.29 -3.61
N LYS A 45 -0.43 -7.90 -2.63
CA LYS A 45 -0.25 -8.17 -1.19
C LYS A 45 1.07 -7.65 -0.60
N ILE A 46 1.69 -6.68 -1.25
CA ILE A 46 2.94 -6.05 -0.81
C ILE A 46 2.77 -5.33 0.53
N TYR A 47 1.62 -4.68 0.77
CA TYR A 47 1.32 -4.05 2.06
C TYR A 47 1.34 -5.05 3.22
N GLU A 48 0.92 -6.30 3.01
CA GLU A 48 1.01 -7.36 4.02
C GLU A 48 2.46 -7.74 4.27
N THR A 49 3.26 -7.89 3.20
CA THR A 49 4.69 -8.21 3.31
C THR A 49 5.45 -7.12 4.07
N LEU A 50 5.10 -5.84 3.88
CA LEU A 50 5.67 -4.72 4.63
C LEU A 50 5.32 -4.81 6.12
N ALA A 51 4.03 -5.04 6.42
CA ALA A 51 3.55 -5.16 7.80
C ALA A 51 4.20 -6.35 8.53
N GLU A 52 4.33 -7.51 7.87
CA GLU A 52 5.02 -8.69 8.40
C GLU A 52 6.50 -8.43 8.70
N LYS A 53 7.15 -7.57 7.90
CA LYS A 53 8.52 -7.12 8.11
C LYS A 53 8.66 -5.99 9.14
N GLY A 54 7.55 -5.57 9.75
CA GLY A 54 7.53 -4.56 10.81
C GLY A 54 7.51 -3.11 10.33
N TYR A 55 7.28 -2.86 9.03
CA TYR A 55 7.17 -1.52 8.48
C TYR A 55 5.73 -1.00 8.54
N ALA A 56 5.57 0.30 8.80
CA ALA A 56 4.32 0.99 8.56
C ALA A 56 4.10 1.18 7.06
N THR A 57 2.85 1.31 6.62
CA THR A 57 2.49 1.53 5.21
C THR A 57 1.58 2.74 5.05
N TYR A 58 1.60 3.38 3.89
CA TYR A 58 0.51 4.29 3.53
C TYR A 58 -0.76 3.50 3.22
N ASP A 59 -1.91 4.00 3.63
CA ASP A 59 -3.21 3.47 3.24
C ASP A 59 -3.69 4.17 1.96
N PHE A 60 -3.16 3.70 0.83
CA PHE A 60 -3.57 4.19 -0.50
C PHE A 60 -4.92 3.62 -0.95
N PHE A 61 -5.47 2.64 -0.23
CA PHE A 61 -6.78 2.07 -0.56
C PHE A 61 -7.92 2.92 0.01
N LEU A 62 -7.74 3.50 1.20
CA LEU A 62 -8.77 4.26 1.90
C LEU A 62 -9.41 5.39 1.06
N PRO A 63 -8.67 6.27 0.36
CA PRO A 63 -9.29 7.34 -0.43
C PRO A 63 -10.31 6.81 -1.44
N GLY A 64 -9.94 5.78 -2.20
CA GLY A 64 -10.80 5.15 -3.19
C GLY A 64 -12.00 4.43 -2.57
N LEU A 65 -11.80 3.72 -1.46
CA LEU A 65 -12.87 3.04 -0.74
C LEU A 65 -13.88 4.01 -0.12
N VAL A 66 -13.42 5.17 0.35
CA VAL A 66 -14.31 6.22 0.86
C VAL A 66 -15.17 6.80 -0.26
N ILE A 67 -14.58 7.05 -1.43
CA ILE A 67 -15.32 7.53 -2.61
C ILE A 67 -16.35 6.46 -3.05
N ASP A 68 -15.95 5.19 -3.18
CA ASP A 68 -16.87 4.09 -3.53
C ASP A 68 -18.05 4.01 -2.56
N ALA A 69 -17.77 4.12 -1.25
CA ALA A 69 -18.79 4.04 -0.22
C ALA A 69 -19.81 5.17 -0.30
N ILE A 70 -19.38 6.39 -0.64
CA ILE A 70 -20.24 7.57 -0.77
C ILE A 70 -21.06 7.48 -2.06
N GLU A 71 -20.40 7.29 -3.21
CA GLU A 71 -21.03 7.29 -4.53
C GLU A 71 -22.06 6.16 -4.68
N ASN A 72 -21.73 4.97 -4.19
CA ASN A 72 -22.62 3.81 -4.29
C ASN A 72 -23.46 3.58 -3.02
N ARG A 73 -23.34 4.46 -2.01
CA ARG A 73 -24.04 4.35 -0.71
C ARG A 73 -23.88 2.97 -0.07
N ARG A 74 -22.69 2.38 -0.19
CA ARG A 74 -22.38 0.99 0.20
C ARG A 74 -21.03 0.93 0.92
N GLY A 75 -21.06 0.79 2.25
CA GLY A 75 -19.85 0.73 3.07
C GLY A 75 -19.18 -0.65 3.16
N THR A 76 -19.58 -1.65 2.36
CA THR A 76 -19.13 -3.05 2.54
C THR A 76 -17.64 -3.24 2.29
N HIS A 77 -17.09 -2.64 1.24
CA HIS A 77 -15.66 -2.75 0.91
C HIS A 77 -14.78 -2.00 1.92
N LEU A 78 -15.19 -0.79 2.29
CA LEU A 78 -14.51 0.01 3.32
C LEU A 78 -14.49 -0.73 4.67
N ALA A 79 -15.62 -1.33 5.08
CA ALA A 79 -15.69 -2.10 6.32
C ALA A 79 -14.83 -3.37 6.27
N ALA A 80 -14.76 -4.05 5.12
CA ALA A 80 -13.91 -5.22 4.93
C ALA A 80 -12.41 -4.85 5.06
N TRP A 81 -11.99 -3.75 4.42
CA TRP A 81 -10.62 -3.25 4.54
C TRP A 81 -10.26 -2.85 5.97
N ALA A 82 -11.14 -2.10 6.65
CA ALA A 82 -10.92 -1.71 8.03
C ALA A 82 -10.80 -2.93 8.97
N LYS A 83 -11.61 -3.96 8.75
CA LYS A 83 -11.53 -5.22 9.47
C LYS A 83 -10.18 -5.91 9.22
N GLU A 84 -9.72 -5.95 7.98
CA GLU A 84 -8.43 -6.56 7.62
C GLU A 84 -7.25 -5.85 8.29
N ILE A 85 -7.22 -4.51 8.29
CA ILE A 85 -6.19 -3.73 9.00
C ILE A 85 -6.10 -4.14 10.47
N VAL A 86 -7.24 -4.26 11.14
CA VAL A 86 -7.29 -4.61 12.57
C VAL A 86 -6.85 -6.06 12.80
N GLU A 87 -7.37 -7.01 12.02
CA GLU A 87 -7.05 -8.44 12.18
C GLU A 87 -5.57 -8.73 11.90
N LYS A 88 -4.98 -8.06 10.91
CA LYS A 88 -3.57 -8.21 10.53
C LYS A 88 -2.63 -7.27 11.29
N LYS A 89 -3.15 -6.41 12.17
CA LYS A 89 -2.38 -5.42 12.95
C LYS A 89 -1.49 -4.52 12.08
N ILE A 90 -2.01 -4.12 10.91
CA ILE A 90 -1.27 -3.31 9.95
C ILE A 90 -1.20 -1.89 10.50
N SER A 91 0.01 -1.35 10.64
CA SER A 91 0.21 0.05 11.03
C SER A 91 0.17 0.92 9.79
N THR A 92 -0.89 1.73 9.65
CA THR A 92 -1.06 2.59 8.47
C THR A 92 -1.00 4.08 8.78
N VAL A 93 -0.46 4.85 7.84
CA VAL A 93 -0.71 6.29 7.72
C VAL A 93 -1.80 6.48 6.68
N ASN A 94 -2.98 6.90 7.11
CA ASN A 94 -4.13 7.07 6.25
C ASN A 94 -4.28 8.52 5.73
N MET A 95 -5.06 8.68 4.68
CA MET A 95 -5.30 9.96 4.03
C MET A 95 -6.62 9.97 3.24
N LEU A 96 -7.11 11.16 2.91
CA LEU A 96 -8.20 11.36 1.94
C LEU A 96 -7.70 11.95 0.61
N GLY A 97 -6.65 12.76 0.67
CA GLY A 97 -5.93 13.28 -0.49
C GLY A 97 -4.48 13.53 -0.12
N CYS A 98 -3.62 13.61 -1.13
CA CYS A 98 -2.20 13.93 -0.99
C CYS A 98 -1.77 14.90 -2.10
N HIS A 99 -0.46 15.09 -2.23
CA HIS A 99 0.11 15.92 -3.28
C HIS A 99 0.08 15.23 -4.66
N ASP A 100 -0.14 13.92 -4.69
CA ASP A 100 -0.33 13.11 -5.89
C ASP A 100 -1.82 12.90 -6.23
N VAL A 101 -2.07 12.32 -7.41
CA VAL A 101 -3.42 11.95 -7.85
C VAL A 101 -3.92 10.73 -7.07
N ILE A 102 -5.24 10.61 -6.91
CA ILE A 102 -5.87 9.47 -6.23
C ILE A 102 -5.43 8.15 -6.91
N PRO A 103 -4.89 7.18 -6.15
CA PRO A 103 -4.27 5.98 -6.70
C PRO A 103 -5.32 4.90 -7.02
N LEU A 104 -5.78 4.89 -8.28
CA LEU A 104 -6.86 3.99 -8.74
C LEU A 104 -6.40 2.55 -8.99
N LEU A 105 -5.14 2.38 -9.40
CA LEU A 105 -4.56 1.06 -9.72
C LEU A 105 -4.44 0.19 -8.47
N ASP A 106 -4.22 0.83 -7.32
CA ASP A 106 -4.04 0.22 -6.01
C ASP A 106 -5.32 -0.50 -5.53
N LEU A 107 -6.51 -0.06 -5.97
CA LEU A 107 -7.82 -0.65 -5.64
C LEU A 107 -8.10 -1.97 -6.36
N LYS A 108 -7.25 -2.37 -7.31
CA LYS A 108 -7.42 -3.62 -8.05
C LYS A 108 -7.36 -4.82 -7.10
N GLY A 109 -8.47 -5.56 -7.02
CA GLY A 109 -8.66 -6.68 -6.10
C GLY A 109 -9.50 -6.35 -4.86
N LEU A 110 -9.69 -5.07 -4.53
CA LEU A 110 -10.66 -4.61 -3.53
C LEU A 110 -12.01 -4.26 -4.14
N LEU A 111 -12.00 -3.65 -5.33
CA LEU A 111 -13.18 -3.28 -6.09
C LEU A 111 -13.21 -4.00 -7.44
N PRO A 112 -14.41 -4.30 -8.01
CA PRO A 112 -14.55 -4.75 -9.38
C PRO A 112 -13.95 -3.73 -10.36
N LYS A 113 -13.28 -4.21 -11.42
CA LYS A 113 -12.62 -3.33 -12.41
C LYS A 113 -13.59 -2.35 -13.06
N GLU A 114 -14.81 -2.82 -13.34
CA GLU A 114 -15.88 -2.03 -13.95
C GLU A 114 -16.39 -0.93 -13.02
N GLU A 115 -16.30 -1.13 -11.69
CA GLU A 115 -16.66 -0.10 -10.72
C GLU A 115 -15.57 0.98 -10.63
N ILE A 116 -14.29 0.60 -10.75
CA ILE A 116 -13.16 1.53 -10.79
C ILE A 116 -13.25 2.40 -12.06
N GLU A 117 -13.45 1.80 -13.23
CA GLU A 117 -13.52 2.53 -14.52
C GLU A 117 -14.76 3.44 -14.65
N ARG A 118 -15.84 3.17 -13.90
CA ARG A 118 -17.06 3.99 -13.91
C ARG A 118 -16.94 5.25 -13.06
N GLN A 119 -16.19 5.18 -11.97
CA GLN A 119 -16.16 6.21 -10.93
C GLN A 119 -15.02 7.21 -11.09
N PHE A 120 -13.98 6.86 -11.86
CA PHE A 120 -12.73 7.61 -11.92
C PHE A 120 -12.20 7.79 -13.34
#